data_AF-A0A4Z1H7A3-F1
#
_entry.id   AF-A0A4Z1H7A3-F1
#
_cell.length_a   1.000
_cell.length_b   1.000
_cell.length_c   1.000
_cell.angle_alpha   90.00
_cell.angle_beta   90.00
_cell.angle_gamma   90.00
#
_symmetry.space_group_name_H-M   'P 1'
#
loop_
_entity.id
_entity.type
_entity.pdbx_description
1 polymer ?
#
loop_
_entity_poly.entity_id
_entity_poly.type
_entity_poly.pdbx_seq_one_letter_code
_entity_poly.pdbx_strand_id
1 'polypeptide(L)'
;MSSLGTVYSYPKNPRTMKIQAAAAFNNKTIDMFPNFVMFETNRTPEFLSDFPLGRVPVFKDTTSSFQLFESDAIAQYAAESGPTVSQLLGSNIKERATIRQWISFANNEIFEPITTLIFWRYGFVSFEKGTEDEAMGKLEIVLNVLESQLSKHMYVSGTGDISLGVISVATALYWGLIRSSM
;
A
#
# COMPACT_ATOMS: atom_id res chain seq x y z
N MET A 1 -7.56 21.02 -4.17
CA MET A 1 -7.35 19.70 -4.81
C MET A 1 -8.71 19.07 -5.05
N SER A 2 -8.93 18.42 -6.20
CA SER A 2 -10.18 17.71 -6.47
C SER A 2 -10.06 16.25 -6.05
N SER A 3 -11.14 15.67 -5.51
CA SER A 3 -11.19 14.26 -5.17
C SER A 3 -11.28 13.36 -6.41
N LEU A 4 -10.63 12.19 -6.37
CA LEU A 4 -10.81 11.13 -7.36
C LEU A 4 -11.96 10.19 -7.01
N GLY A 5 -12.44 10.21 -5.76
CA GLY A 5 -13.48 9.32 -5.26
C GLY A 5 -13.24 8.92 -3.81
N THR A 6 -13.98 7.92 -3.35
CA THR A 6 -14.04 7.51 -1.94
C THR A 6 -13.34 6.19 -1.71
N VAL A 7 -12.38 6.14 -0.78
CA VAL A 7 -11.77 4.91 -0.27
C VAL A 7 -12.39 4.51 1.07
N TYR A 8 -12.81 3.26 1.15
CA TYR A 8 -13.27 2.62 2.38
C TYR A 8 -12.08 1.90 3.00
N SER A 9 -11.63 2.38 4.16
CA SER A 9 -10.53 1.80 4.93
C SER A 9 -10.48 2.43 6.32
N TYR A 10 -9.64 1.89 7.20
CA TYR A 10 -9.40 2.43 8.54
C TYR A 10 -8.20 3.41 8.57
N PRO A 11 -8.10 4.29 9.59
CA PRO A 11 -7.00 5.23 9.71
C PRO A 11 -5.63 4.57 9.74
N LYS A 12 -4.63 5.25 9.17
CA LYS A 12 -3.22 4.80 9.14
C LYS A 12 -3.00 3.40 8.52
N ASN A 13 -3.88 2.96 7.62
CA ASN A 13 -3.66 1.77 6.82
C ASN A 13 -2.56 2.03 5.75
N PRO A 14 -1.39 1.37 5.81
CA PRO A 14 -0.29 1.56 4.86
C PRO A 14 -0.69 1.27 3.40
N ARG A 15 -1.65 0.35 3.20
CA ARG A 15 -2.21 0.08 1.87
C ARG A 15 -3.01 1.25 1.31
N THR A 16 -3.64 2.05 2.17
CA THR A 16 -4.33 3.28 1.77
C THR A 16 -3.35 4.44 1.57
N MET A 17 -2.29 4.52 2.38
CA MET A 17 -1.31 5.62 2.32
C MET A 17 -0.68 5.76 0.94
N LYS A 18 -0.37 4.65 0.25
CA LYS A 18 0.20 4.70 -1.11
C LYS A 18 -0.78 5.30 -2.14
N ILE A 19 -2.08 5.07 -1.96
CA ILE A 19 -3.13 5.64 -2.82
C ILE A 19 -3.21 7.16 -2.59
N GLN A 20 -3.21 7.57 -1.32
CA GLN A 20 -3.22 8.99 -0.94
C GLN A 20 -1.98 9.72 -1.46
N ALA A 21 -0.81 9.10 -1.35
CA ALA A 21 0.44 9.64 -1.88
C ALA A 21 0.37 9.79 -3.41
N ALA A 22 -0.02 8.75 -4.15
CA ALA A 22 -0.15 8.82 -5.61
C ALA A 22 -1.11 9.93 -6.06
N ALA A 23 -2.26 10.08 -5.39
CA ALA A 23 -3.20 11.17 -5.67
C ALA A 23 -2.58 12.55 -5.38
N ALA A 24 -1.85 12.69 -4.27
CA ALA A 24 -1.21 13.95 -3.88
C ALA A 24 -0.13 14.40 -4.89
N PHE A 25 0.64 13.47 -5.46
CA PHE A 25 1.59 13.78 -6.57
C PHE A 25 0.87 14.40 -7.77
N ASN A 26 -0.39 14.02 -8.01
CA ASN A 26 -1.22 14.57 -9.07
C ASN A 26 -2.02 15.82 -8.66
N ASN A 27 -1.76 16.42 -7.48
CA ASN A 27 -2.54 17.52 -6.90
C ASN A 27 -4.04 17.18 -6.75
N LYS A 28 -4.32 15.91 -6.46
CA LYS A 28 -5.64 15.31 -6.23
C LYS A 28 -5.74 14.81 -4.79
N THR A 29 -6.96 14.50 -4.37
CA THR A 29 -7.23 13.84 -3.09
C THR A 29 -8.02 12.56 -3.29
N ILE A 30 -8.07 11.76 -2.23
CA ILE A 30 -8.99 10.63 -2.07
C ILE A 30 -9.79 10.92 -0.81
N ASP A 31 -11.10 10.84 -0.90
CA ASP A 31 -11.97 10.98 0.27
C ASP A 31 -11.99 9.67 1.06
N MET A 32 -12.00 9.75 2.37
CA MET A 32 -12.12 8.58 3.23
C MET A 32 -13.60 8.36 3.57
N PHE A 33 -14.09 7.13 3.44
CA PHE A 33 -15.45 6.81 3.86
C PHE A 33 -15.61 7.14 5.36
N PRO A 34 -16.59 7.98 5.74
CA PRO A 34 -16.74 8.39 7.12
C PRO A 34 -17.15 7.21 8.01
N ASN A 35 -16.62 7.19 9.24
CA ASN A 35 -16.99 6.20 10.27
C ASN A 35 -16.79 4.74 9.86
N PHE A 36 -15.81 4.44 8.99
CA PHE A 36 -15.45 3.06 8.69
C PHE A 36 -14.93 2.34 9.94
N VAL A 37 -15.53 1.19 10.27
CA VAL A 37 -15.11 0.31 11.37
C VAL A 37 -14.72 -1.05 10.81
N MET A 38 -13.45 -1.43 10.98
CA MET A 38 -12.94 -2.72 10.52
C MET A 38 -13.61 -3.88 11.28
N PHE A 39 -14.00 -4.92 10.56
CA PHE A 39 -14.80 -6.07 10.99
C PHE A 39 -16.28 -5.79 11.25
N GLU A 40 -16.76 -4.56 11.04
CA GLU A 40 -18.18 -4.22 11.08
C GLU A 40 -18.64 -3.74 9.71
N THR A 41 -18.15 -2.58 9.24
CA THR A 41 -18.55 -1.98 7.96
C THR A 41 -18.23 -2.91 6.79
N ASN A 42 -17.06 -3.55 6.77
CA ASN A 42 -16.66 -4.49 5.70
C ASN A 42 -17.32 -5.88 5.79
N ARG A 43 -18.27 -6.07 6.71
CA ARG A 43 -19.07 -7.30 6.84
C ARG A 43 -20.56 -7.07 6.59
N THR A 44 -21.01 -5.83 6.36
CA THR A 44 -22.43 -5.58 6.09
C THR A 44 -22.82 -6.16 4.72
N PRO A 45 -24.09 -6.57 4.53
CA PRO A 45 -24.57 -7.06 3.23
C PRO A 45 -24.31 -6.08 2.09
N GLU A 46 -24.45 -4.78 2.33
CA GLU A 46 -24.24 -3.72 1.34
C GLU A 46 -22.77 -3.66 0.91
N PHE A 47 -21.83 -3.78 1.85
CA PHE A 47 -20.41 -3.80 1.52
C PHE A 47 -20.03 -5.08 0.77
N LEU A 48 -20.52 -6.23 1.22
CA LEU A 48 -20.20 -7.53 0.63
C LEU A 48 -20.85 -7.75 -0.74
N SER A 49 -21.96 -7.07 -1.04
CA SER A 49 -22.56 -7.04 -2.37
C SER A 49 -21.61 -6.46 -3.41
N ASP A 50 -20.89 -5.38 -3.06
CA ASP A 50 -19.93 -4.72 -3.94
C ASP A 50 -18.55 -5.39 -3.87
N PHE A 51 -18.13 -5.81 -2.67
CA PHE A 51 -16.79 -6.36 -2.40
C PHE A 51 -16.88 -7.66 -1.60
N PRO A 52 -17.11 -8.81 -2.28
CA PRO A 52 -17.35 -10.10 -1.62
C PRO A 52 -16.20 -10.60 -0.73
N LEU A 53 -14.97 -10.12 -0.96
CA LEU A 53 -13.82 -10.48 -0.13
C LEU A 53 -13.88 -9.88 1.27
N GLY A 54 -14.69 -8.82 1.50
CA GLY A 54 -14.76 -8.13 2.78
C GLY A 54 -13.42 -7.53 3.23
N ARG A 55 -12.53 -7.18 2.28
CA ARG A 55 -11.19 -6.61 2.54
C ARG A 55 -11.16 -5.13 2.20
N VAL A 56 -10.17 -4.43 2.74
CA VAL A 56 -9.90 -3.00 2.49
C VAL A 56 -8.42 -2.74 2.24
N PRO A 57 -8.04 -1.67 1.50
CA PRO A 57 -8.90 -0.65 0.93
C PRO A 57 -9.70 -1.12 -0.28
N VAL A 58 -10.88 -0.51 -0.46
CA VAL A 58 -11.67 -0.53 -1.69
C VAL A 58 -12.03 0.90 -2.07
N PHE A 59 -12.28 1.15 -3.35
CA PHE A 59 -12.54 2.45 -3.93
C PHE A 59 -13.87 2.47 -4.67
N LYS A 60 -14.60 3.57 -4.55
CA LYS A 60 -15.79 3.88 -5.34
C LYS A 60 -15.65 5.27 -5.96
N ASP A 61 -15.86 5.37 -7.26
CA ASP A 61 -15.99 6.65 -7.96
C ASP A 61 -17.27 7.36 -7.47
N THR A 62 -17.22 8.68 -7.32
CA THR A 62 -18.37 9.50 -6.87
C THR A 62 -19.25 9.98 -8.02
N THR A 63 -18.80 9.80 -9.26
CA THR A 63 -19.43 10.28 -10.49
C THR A 63 -19.91 9.17 -11.42
N SER A 64 -19.48 7.92 -11.17
CA SER A 64 -19.84 6.75 -11.98
C SER A 64 -20.06 5.51 -11.10
N SER A 65 -20.53 4.41 -11.71
CA SER A 65 -20.63 3.11 -11.03
C SER A 65 -19.30 2.36 -10.94
N PHE A 66 -18.18 3.00 -11.30
CA PHE A 66 -16.86 2.39 -11.26
C PHE A 66 -16.39 2.14 -9.83
N GLN A 67 -15.88 0.93 -9.59
CA GLN A 67 -15.41 0.47 -8.28
C GLN A 67 -14.14 -0.35 -8.47
N LEU A 68 -13.25 -0.31 -7.48
CA LEU A 68 -11.98 -1.05 -7.49
C LEU A 68 -11.68 -1.65 -6.12
N PHE A 69 -11.12 -2.86 -6.13
CA PHE A 69 -10.43 -3.45 -5.00
C PHE A 69 -8.96 -3.71 -5.38
N GLU A 70 -8.17 -4.21 -4.44
CA GLU A 70 -6.70 -4.27 -4.51
C GLU A 70 -6.01 -2.91 -4.43
N SER A 71 -5.28 -2.71 -3.32
CA SER A 71 -4.63 -1.43 -3.04
C SER A 71 -3.63 -0.97 -4.09
N ASP A 72 -2.95 -1.89 -4.79
CA ASP A 72 -2.05 -1.56 -5.89
C ASP A 72 -2.79 -1.07 -7.13
N ALA A 73 -3.95 -1.68 -7.44
CA ALA A 73 -4.78 -1.25 -8.57
C ALA A 73 -5.36 0.14 -8.33
N ILE A 74 -5.84 0.42 -7.11
CA ILE A 74 -6.36 1.74 -6.74
C ILE A 74 -5.23 2.79 -6.77
N ALA A 75 -4.03 2.45 -6.28
CA ALA A 75 -2.89 3.37 -6.32
C ALA A 75 -2.40 3.63 -7.76
N GLN A 76 -2.46 2.63 -8.64
CA GLN A 76 -2.18 2.80 -10.07
C GLN A 76 -3.21 3.74 -10.72
N TYR A 77 -4.50 3.56 -10.44
CA TYR A 77 -5.55 4.49 -10.91
C TYR A 77 -5.27 5.93 -10.46
N ALA A 78 -4.90 6.13 -9.19
CA ALA A 78 -4.53 7.45 -8.67
C ALA A 78 -3.26 8.03 -9.30
N ALA A 79 -2.31 7.18 -9.72
CA ALA A 79 -1.10 7.60 -10.42
C ALA A 79 -1.40 8.00 -11.88
N GLU A 80 -2.31 7.31 -12.56
CA GLU A 80 -2.75 7.58 -13.94
C GLU A 80 -3.68 8.79 -14.04
N SER A 81 -4.26 9.26 -12.94
CA SER A 81 -5.29 10.32 -12.93
C SER A 81 -4.75 11.75 -13.12
N GLY A 82 -3.48 11.93 -13.45
CA GLY A 82 -2.87 13.26 -13.53
C GLY A 82 -1.53 13.32 -14.24
N PRO A 83 -0.89 14.50 -14.25
CA PRO A 83 0.24 14.78 -15.12
C PRO A 83 1.53 14.06 -14.72
N THR A 84 1.59 13.46 -13.52
CA THR A 84 2.80 12.78 -13.02
C THR A 84 2.87 11.30 -13.38
N VAL A 85 1.98 10.82 -14.27
CA VAL A 85 1.91 9.40 -14.68
C VAL A 85 3.26 8.84 -15.13
N SER A 86 4.03 9.56 -15.95
CA SER A 86 5.35 9.09 -16.43
C SER A 86 6.39 9.01 -15.32
N GLN A 87 6.29 9.86 -14.29
CA GLN A 87 7.16 9.80 -13.12
C GLN A 87 6.78 8.64 -12.21
N LEU A 88 5.49 8.50 -11.90
CA LEU A 88 4.99 7.50 -10.95
C LEU A 88 5.04 6.08 -11.52
N LEU A 89 4.78 5.92 -12.82
CA LEU A 89 4.66 4.61 -13.46
C LEU A 89 5.76 4.32 -14.48
N GLY A 90 6.58 5.30 -14.87
CA GLY A 90 7.67 5.13 -15.82
C GLY A 90 7.27 5.45 -17.26
N SER A 91 8.23 5.92 -18.04
CA SER A 91 8.05 6.42 -19.40
C SER A 91 8.27 5.34 -20.47
N ASN A 92 9.09 4.32 -20.16
CA ASN A 92 9.44 3.24 -21.08
C ASN A 92 9.21 1.85 -20.47
N ILE A 93 9.34 0.82 -21.30
CA ILE A 93 9.05 -0.56 -20.90
C ILE A 93 9.91 -1.05 -19.73
N LYS A 94 11.19 -0.64 -19.67
CA LYS A 94 12.11 -1.05 -18.60
C LYS A 94 11.75 -0.37 -17.29
N GLU A 95 11.50 0.94 -17.31
CA GLU A 95 11.05 1.69 -16.13
C GLU A 95 9.74 1.14 -15.57
N ARG A 96 8.74 0.92 -16.43
CA ARG A 96 7.45 0.33 -16.02
C ARG A 96 7.63 -1.02 -15.36
N ALA A 97 8.46 -1.90 -15.94
CA ALA A 97 8.74 -3.22 -15.39
C ALA A 97 9.44 -3.14 -14.02
N THR A 98 10.47 -2.29 -13.89
CA THR A 98 11.19 -2.08 -12.63
C THR A 98 10.29 -1.51 -11.55
N ILE A 99 9.46 -0.51 -11.87
CA ILE A 99 8.49 0.05 -10.91
C ILE A 99 7.50 -1.03 -10.46
N ARG A 100 6.97 -1.82 -11.39
CA ARG A 100 6.05 -2.92 -11.08
C ARG A 100 6.70 -4.00 -10.21
N GLN A 101 7.98 -4.30 -10.44
CA GLN A 101 8.75 -5.21 -9.60
C GLN A 101 8.76 -4.73 -8.14
N TRP A 102 9.06 -3.45 -7.89
CA TRP A 102 9.11 -2.91 -6.52
C TRP A 102 7.75 -2.80 -5.85
N ILE A 103 6.68 -2.53 -6.60
CA ILE A 103 5.29 -2.61 -6.10
C ILE A 103 5.00 -4.04 -5.63
N SER A 104 5.33 -5.04 -6.46
CA SER A 104 5.09 -6.45 -6.16
C SER A 104 5.94 -6.92 -4.97
N PHE A 105 7.21 -6.51 -4.94
CA PHE A 105 8.13 -6.78 -3.83
C PHE A 105 7.60 -6.21 -2.51
N ALA A 106 7.09 -4.98 -2.51
CA ALA A 106 6.50 -4.39 -1.32
C ALA A 106 5.30 -5.19 -0.78
N ASN A 107 4.42 -5.67 -1.67
CA ASN A 107 3.25 -6.43 -1.26
C ASN A 107 3.60 -7.86 -0.81
N ASN A 108 4.50 -8.53 -1.51
CA ASN A 108 4.75 -9.96 -1.32
C ASN A 108 5.86 -10.23 -0.29
N GLU A 109 6.89 -9.39 -0.26
CA GLU A 109 8.11 -9.66 0.51
C GLU A 109 8.21 -8.80 1.78
N ILE A 110 7.72 -7.55 1.74
CA ILE A 110 7.77 -6.66 2.91
C ILE A 110 6.54 -6.84 3.80
N PHE A 111 5.34 -6.84 3.20
CA PHE A 111 4.11 -6.73 3.96
C PHE A 111 3.83 -7.96 4.86
N GLU A 112 4.07 -9.17 4.34
CA GLU A 112 3.83 -10.43 5.04
C GLU A 112 4.64 -10.54 6.35
N PRO A 113 5.98 -10.48 6.34
CA PRO A 113 6.76 -10.61 7.58
C PRO A 113 6.47 -9.49 8.58
N ILE A 114 6.28 -8.25 8.13
CA ILE A 114 5.91 -7.14 9.02
C ILE A 114 4.57 -7.41 9.70
N THR A 115 3.57 -7.88 8.95
CA THR A 115 2.25 -8.19 9.50
C THR A 115 2.32 -9.29 10.55
N THR A 116 3.08 -10.35 10.28
CA THR A 116 3.31 -11.46 11.20
C THR A 116 3.94 -11.00 12.52
N LEU A 117 4.94 -10.12 12.45
CA LEU A 117 5.60 -9.56 13.64
C LEU A 117 4.66 -8.63 14.43
N ILE A 118 3.69 -8.00 13.77
CA ILE A 118 2.87 -6.97 14.40
C ILE A 118 1.59 -7.53 15.00
N PHE A 119 0.92 -8.48 14.34
CA PHE A 119 -0.41 -8.92 14.74
C PHE A 119 -0.47 -9.48 16.16
N TRP A 120 0.53 -10.23 16.60
CA TRP A 120 0.55 -10.75 17.97
C TRP A 120 0.79 -9.65 19.02
N ARG A 121 1.59 -8.62 18.68
CA ARG A 121 1.87 -7.47 19.57
C ARG A 121 0.61 -6.62 19.82
N TYR A 122 -0.31 -6.61 18.86
CA TYR A 122 -1.61 -5.95 18.98
C TYR A 122 -2.74 -6.89 19.48
N GLY A 123 -2.41 -8.15 19.82
CA GLY A 123 -3.38 -9.12 20.35
C GLY A 123 -4.35 -9.69 19.32
N PHE A 124 -4.10 -9.54 18.01
CA PHE A 124 -4.92 -10.15 16.96
C PHE A 124 -4.69 -11.66 16.83
N VAL A 125 -3.50 -12.13 17.18
CA VAL A 125 -3.11 -13.54 17.18
C VAL A 125 -2.25 -13.85 18.41
N SER A 126 -2.08 -15.13 18.74
CA SER A 126 -1.19 -15.55 19.83
C SER A 126 0.28 -15.47 19.41
N PHE A 127 1.17 -15.23 20.38
CA PHE A 127 2.60 -15.27 20.15
C PHE A 127 3.09 -16.70 19.92
N GLU A 128 3.84 -16.91 18.83
CA GLU A 128 4.56 -18.15 18.57
C GLU A 128 6.00 -17.87 18.14
N LYS A 129 6.96 -18.38 18.90
CA LYS A 129 8.39 -18.08 18.70
C LYS A 129 8.90 -18.48 17.32
N GLY A 130 8.56 -19.68 16.84
CA GLY A 130 9.03 -20.15 15.53
C GLY A 130 8.54 -19.26 14.37
N THR A 131 7.29 -18.81 14.45
CA THR A 131 6.68 -17.89 13.49
C THR A 131 7.33 -16.50 13.52
N GLU A 132 7.66 -15.98 14.71
CA GLU A 132 8.41 -14.73 14.84
C GLU A 132 9.84 -14.86 14.30
N ASP A 133 10.56 -15.92 14.66
CA ASP A 133 11.94 -16.16 14.20
C ASP A 133 11.99 -16.27 12.65
N GLU A 134 11.04 -16.97 12.02
CA GLU A 134 10.92 -17.06 10.57
C GLU A 134 10.64 -15.69 9.93
N ALA A 135 9.69 -14.94 10.49
CA ALA A 135 9.35 -13.61 9.97
C ALA A 135 10.51 -12.61 10.11
N MET A 136 11.27 -12.68 11.20
CA MET A 136 12.49 -11.90 11.38
C MET A 136 13.56 -12.26 10.34
N GLY A 137 13.77 -13.55 10.08
CA GLY A 137 14.71 -14.02 9.05
C GLY A 137 14.32 -13.57 7.64
N LYS A 138 13.04 -13.65 7.27
CA LYS A 138 12.52 -13.09 6.01
C LYS A 138 12.76 -11.59 5.91
N LEU A 139 12.46 -10.86 6.99
CA LEU A 139 12.64 -9.40 7.02
C LEU A 139 14.11 -9.01 6.85
N GLU A 140 15.05 -9.74 7.46
CA GLU A 140 16.48 -9.49 7.30
C GLU A 140 16.93 -9.63 5.83
N ILE A 141 16.50 -10.69 5.14
CA ILE A 141 16.78 -10.90 3.70
C ILE A 141 16.24 -9.72 2.89
N VAL A 142 15.00 -9.32 3.15
CA VAL A 142 14.31 -8.24 2.43
C VAL A 142 14.99 -6.89 2.65
N LEU A 143 15.40 -6.58 3.89
CA LEU A 143 16.14 -5.37 4.19
C LEU A 143 17.53 -5.36 3.54
N ASN A 144 18.21 -6.50 3.46
CA ASN A 144 19.50 -6.62 2.75
C ASN A 144 19.35 -6.38 1.24
N VAL A 145 18.24 -6.82 0.62
CA VAL A 145 17.93 -6.50 -0.78
C VAL A 145 17.74 -4.99 -0.96
N LEU A 146 17.01 -4.34 -0.06
CA LEU A 146 16.80 -2.88 -0.09
C LEU A 146 18.11 -2.11 0.10
N GLU A 147 18.94 -2.51 1.08
CA GLU A 147 20.25 -1.90 1.34
C GLU A 147 21.18 -1.99 0.12
N SER A 148 21.28 -3.18 -0.47
CA SER A 148 22.08 -3.40 -1.68
C SER A 148 21.63 -2.52 -2.84
N GLN A 149 20.32 -2.33 -3.01
CA GLN A 149 19.77 -1.45 -4.04
C GLN A 149 20.03 0.03 -3.74
N LEU A 150 19.75 0.47 -2.51
CA LEU A 150 19.85 1.87 -2.09
C LEU A 150 21.30 2.35 -1.95
N SER A 151 22.26 1.45 -1.74
CA SER A 151 23.69 1.78 -1.78
C SER A 151 24.17 2.24 -3.17
N LYS A 152 23.42 1.92 -4.23
CA LYS A 152 23.77 2.21 -5.64
C LYS A 152 22.84 3.25 -6.28
N HIS A 153 21.66 3.46 -5.70
CA HIS A 153 20.61 4.29 -6.28
C HIS A 153 19.96 5.14 -5.20
N MET A 154 19.65 6.40 -5.52
CA MET A 154 18.94 7.30 -4.61
C MET A 154 17.57 6.74 -4.18
N TYR A 155 16.90 6.01 -5.08
CA TYR A 155 15.60 5.40 -4.85
C TYR A 155 15.57 3.94 -5.33
N VAL A 156 14.76 3.09 -4.68
CA VAL A 156 14.69 1.65 -4.99
C VAL A 156 14.38 1.35 -6.44
N SER A 157 13.52 2.14 -7.10
CA SER A 157 13.19 1.98 -8.52
C SER A 157 14.35 2.23 -9.48
N GLY A 158 15.50 2.71 -8.99
CA GLY A 158 16.65 3.08 -9.81
C GLY A 158 16.41 4.34 -10.65
N THR A 159 15.23 4.94 -10.55
CA THR A 159 14.85 6.21 -11.17
C THR A 159 15.45 7.37 -10.35
N GLY A 160 15.69 8.51 -11.00
CA GLY A 160 16.11 9.73 -10.31
C GLY A 160 15.02 10.38 -9.45
N ASP A 161 13.78 9.93 -9.59
CA ASP A 161 12.60 10.49 -8.92
C ASP A 161 11.82 9.44 -8.11
N ILE A 162 10.94 9.93 -7.23
CA ILE A 162 9.98 9.11 -6.49
C ILE A 162 8.96 8.53 -7.46
N SER A 163 8.93 7.19 -7.55
CA SER A 163 7.94 6.41 -8.32
C SER A 163 6.92 5.73 -7.40
N LEU A 164 5.87 5.14 -7.98
CA LEU A 164 4.90 4.34 -7.21
C LEU A 164 5.56 3.11 -6.54
N GLY A 165 6.66 2.59 -7.10
CA GLY A 165 7.46 1.53 -6.48
C GLY A 165 8.13 1.99 -5.18
N VAL A 166 8.71 3.20 -5.18
CA VAL A 166 9.28 3.83 -3.98
C VAL A 166 8.20 4.04 -2.93
N ILE A 167 7.07 4.62 -3.32
CA ILE A 167 5.93 4.86 -2.44
C ILE A 167 5.45 3.54 -1.82
N SER A 168 5.30 2.48 -2.61
CA SER A 168 4.82 1.19 -2.15
C SER A 168 5.77 0.54 -1.14
N VAL A 169 7.08 0.58 -1.39
CA VAL A 169 8.09 0.08 -0.44
C VAL A 169 8.05 0.89 0.86
N ALA A 170 8.03 2.22 0.76
CA ALA A 170 8.02 3.10 1.93
C ALA A 170 6.78 2.89 2.80
N THR A 171 5.58 2.76 2.21
CA THR A 171 4.37 2.54 3.00
C THR A 171 4.27 1.11 3.53
N ALA A 172 4.82 0.11 2.84
CA ALA A 172 4.87 -1.26 3.37
C ALA A 172 5.72 -1.36 4.65
N LEU A 173 6.79 -0.58 4.74
CA LEU A 173 7.64 -0.49 5.94
C LEU A 173 7.00 0.30 7.11
N TYR A 174 5.95 1.09 6.84
CA TYR A 174 5.37 2.04 7.80
C TYR A 174 5.10 1.42 9.17
N TRP A 175 4.39 0.29 9.21
CA TRP A 175 4.03 -0.35 10.47
C TRP A 175 5.24 -0.90 11.25
N GLY A 176 6.30 -1.31 10.56
CA GLY A 176 7.54 -1.76 11.21
C GLY A 176 8.38 -0.62 11.80
N LEU A 177 8.13 0.63 11.37
CA LEU A 177 8.92 1.81 11.77
C LEU A 177 8.18 2.75 12.73
N ILE A 178 6.85 2.68 12.82
CA ILE A 178 6.12 3.47 13.79
C ILE A 178 6.37 2.94 15.21
N ARG A 179 6.71 3.84 16.12
CA ARG A 179 6.74 3.51 17.55
C ARG A 179 5.32 3.26 18.01
N SER A 180 5.08 2.16 18.73
CA SER A 180 3.84 2.02 19.48
C SER A 180 3.79 3.15 20.51
N SER A 181 2.88 4.10 20.31
CA SER A 181 2.34 4.85 21.43
C SER A 181 1.47 3.85 22.20
N MET A 182 2.10 3.11 23.11
CA MET A 182 1.39 2.47 24.22
C MET A 182 0.70 3.54 25.06
#